data_AF-A0A525WNV6-F1
#
_entry.id   AF-A0A525WNV6-F1
#
_cell.length_a   1.000
_cell.length_b   1.000
_cell.length_c   1.000
_cell.angle_alpha   90.00
_cell.angle_beta   90.00
_cell.angle_gamma   90.00
#
_symmetry.space_group_name_H-M   'P 1'
#
loop_
_entity.id
_entity.type
_entity.pdbx_description
1 polymer ?
#
loop_
_entity_poly.entity_id
_entity_poly.type
_entity_poly.pdbx_seq_one_letter_code
_entity_poly.pdbx_strand_id
1 'polypeptide(L)'
;MKTQTAKPTVEKKSHNQLSKQDAEVSAPAKSARQAQPSFDDLHARITARAYELYVERGYRDGCGLQDWVDAEREILSREFPV
;
A
#
# COMPACT_ATOMS: atom_id res chain seq x y z
N MET A 1 -15.51 32.60 -26.94
CA MET A 1 -16.60 33.43 -26.40
C MET A 1 -17.93 32.70 -26.56
N LYS A 2 -18.51 32.13 -25.49
CA LYS A 2 -19.96 31.88 -25.28
C LYS A 2 -20.20 30.95 -24.07
N THR A 3 -21.09 31.38 -23.18
CA THR A 3 -21.68 30.62 -22.05
C THR A 3 -23.10 30.11 -22.47
N GLN A 4 -24.00 29.52 -21.68
CA GLN A 4 -24.19 29.26 -20.23
C GLN A 4 -25.27 28.10 -20.13
N THR A 5 -25.49 27.28 -19.09
CA THR A 5 -26.16 27.55 -17.79
C THR A 5 -26.56 26.21 -17.11
N ALA A 6 -26.43 26.14 -15.76
CA ALA A 6 -27.15 25.41 -14.67
C ALA A 6 -28.00 24.12 -14.92
N LYS A 7 -27.97 23.04 -14.11
CA LYS A 7 -28.26 22.82 -12.64
C LYS A 7 -29.74 23.12 -12.24
N PRO A 8 -30.50 22.22 -11.56
CA PRO A 8 -30.30 21.79 -10.13
C PRO A 8 -30.68 20.30 -9.79
N THR A 9 -30.05 19.59 -8.83
CA THR A 9 -30.31 19.42 -7.35
C THR A 9 -31.41 18.42 -6.91
N VAL A 10 -31.06 17.46 -6.02
CA VAL A 10 -31.84 16.74 -4.94
C VAL A 10 -31.06 15.43 -4.58
N GLU A 11 -30.80 14.98 -3.33
CA GLU A 11 -30.84 15.59 -1.99
C GLU A 11 -29.90 14.90 -0.94
N LYS A 12 -29.57 15.66 0.11
CA LYS A 12 -29.18 15.36 1.52
C LYS A 12 -29.17 13.89 2.00
N LYS A 13 -28.21 13.42 2.82
CA LYS A 13 -27.99 13.74 4.27
C LYS A 13 -26.63 13.14 4.74
N SER A 14 -25.68 13.91 5.27
CA SER A 14 -25.50 14.20 6.71
C SER A 14 -25.18 12.99 7.64
N HIS A 15 -23.90 12.64 7.81
CA HIS A 15 -23.25 12.66 9.13
C HIS A 15 -21.70 12.65 9.02
N ASN A 16 -21.09 13.71 9.55
CA ASN A 16 -19.90 13.71 10.40
C ASN A 16 -19.13 12.38 10.59
N GLN A 17 -17.84 12.36 10.22
CA GLN A 17 -16.77 11.99 11.16
C GLN A 17 -15.40 12.51 10.73
N LEU A 18 -14.91 13.53 11.46
CA LEU A 18 -13.49 13.86 11.54
C LEU A 18 -12.88 13.05 12.71
N SER A 19 -12.22 11.95 12.38
CA SER A 19 -11.36 11.16 13.27
C SER A 19 -10.22 10.63 12.41
N LYS A 20 -9.00 11.19 12.44
CA LYS A 20 -7.98 10.88 13.45
C LYS A 20 -7.97 9.40 13.85
N GLN A 21 -7.54 8.57 12.89
CA GLN A 21 -6.76 7.38 13.12
C GLN A 21 -5.36 7.77 12.59
N ASP A 22 -4.51 8.39 13.40
CA ASP A 22 -3.69 7.75 14.44
C ASP A 22 -2.90 6.56 13.91
N ALA A 23 -1.59 6.58 14.15
CA ALA A 23 -0.62 5.73 13.50
C ALA A 23 -0.57 4.34 14.14
N GLU A 24 -1.63 3.54 13.94
CA GLU A 24 -1.52 2.11 14.20
C GLU A 24 -0.76 1.44 13.06
N VAL A 25 0.56 1.40 13.21
CA VAL A 25 1.42 0.42 12.55
C VAL A 25 1.01 -0.96 13.10
N SER A 26 -0.07 -1.50 12.53
CA SER A 26 -0.63 -2.81 12.87
C SER A 26 0.26 -3.90 12.28
N ALA A 27 1.48 -4.00 12.82
CA ALA A 27 2.41 -5.07 12.50
C ALA A 27 1.78 -6.39 12.94
N PRO A 28 1.51 -7.34 12.03
CA PRO A 28 1.06 -8.66 12.44
C PRO A 28 2.25 -9.39 13.05
N ALA A 29 2.38 -9.31 14.37
CA ALA A 29 3.30 -10.12 15.16
C ALA A 29 2.86 -11.59 15.15
N LYS A 30 2.91 -12.22 13.98
CA LYS A 30 2.64 -13.65 13.78
C LYS A 30 3.92 -14.42 14.08
N SER A 31 3.96 -14.92 15.31
CA SER A 31 4.82 -15.96 15.86
C SER A 31 5.93 -16.49 14.95
N ALA A 32 7.18 -16.28 15.38
CA ALA A 32 8.35 -17.01 14.89
C ALA A 32 8.25 -18.51 15.24
N ARG A 33 7.46 -19.24 14.45
CA ARG A 33 7.59 -20.69 14.27
C ARG A 33 8.20 -20.86 12.89
N GLN A 34 9.32 -21.59 12.79
CA GLN A 34 10.04 -21.75 11.53
C GLN A 34 9.29 -22.72 10.60
N ALA A 35 8.16 -22.26 10.07
CA ALA A 35 7.63 -22.75 8.81
C ALA A 35 8.59 -22.32 7.70
N GLN A 36 8.84 -23.21 6.75
CA GLN A 36 9.46 -22.83 5.49
C GLN A 36 8.63 -21.70 4.86
N PRO A 37 9.25 -20.65 4.29
CA PRO A 37 8.52 -19.52 3.75
C PRO A 37 7.54 -20.01 2.69
N SER A 38 6.25 -19.90 2.97
CA SER A 38 5.23 -20.24 1.98
C SER A 38 5.26 -19.21 0.84
N PHE A 39 4.69 -19.56 -0.32
CA PHE A 39 4.58 -18.62 -1.42
C PHE A 39 3.75 -17.38 -1.01
N ASP A 40 2.73 -17.56 -0.17
CA ASP A 40 1.95 -16.47 0.40
C ASP A 40 2.79 -15.58 1.34
N ASP A 41 3.66 -16.16 2.19
CA ASP A 41 4.57 -15.39 3.05
C ASP A 41 5.63 -14.63 2.23
N LEU A 42 6.10 -15.21 1.13
CA LEU A 42 7.02 -14.54 0.20
C LEU A 42 6.33 -13.35 -0.49
N HIS A 43 5.14 -13.58 -1.05
CA HIS A 43 4.37 -12.54 -1.73
C HIS A 43 3.92 -11.43 -0.77
N ALA A 44 3.57 -11.75 0.48
CA ALA A 44 3.27 -10.77 1.51
C ALA A 44 4.48 -9.87 1.84
N ARG A 45 5.69 -10.45 1.93
CA ARG A 45 6.93 -9.70 2.20
C ARG A 45 7.34 -8.81 1.03
N ILE A 46 7.24 -9.30 -0.21
CA ILE A 46 7.45 -8.49 -1.43
C ILE A 46 6.44 -7.33 -1.46
N THR A 47 5.15 -7.60 -1.20
CA THR A 47 4.10 -6.59 -1.18
C THR A 47 4.36 -5.50 -0.12
N ALA A 48 4.73 -5.90 1.09
CA ALA A 48 5.07 -4.96 2.16
C ALA A 48 6.27 -4.07 1.78
N ARG A 49 7.34 -4.69 1.24
CA ARG A 49 8.56 -3.99 0.86
C ARG A 49 8.35 -3.04 -0.34
N ALA A 50 7.51 -3.41 -1.30
CA ALA A 50 7.12 -2.55 -2.41
C ALA A 50 6.35 -1.31 -1.92
N TYR A 51 5.48 -1.48 -0.92
CA TYR A 51 4.77 -0.37 -0.30
C TYR A 51 5.72 0.56 0.48
N GLU A 52 6.69 0.02 1.22
CA GLU A 52 7.74 0.81 1.87
C GLU A 52 8.50 1.69 0.87
N LEU A 53 8.97 1.11 -0.25
CA LEU A 53 9.68 1.85 -1.30
C LEU A 53 8.82 2.97 -1.92
N TYR A 54 7.54 2.71 -2.16
CA TYR A 54 6.58 3.71 -2.64
C TYR A 54 6.38 4.86 -1.62
N VAL A 55 6.34 4.55 -0.32
CA VAL A 55 6.28 5.55 0.76
C VAL A 55 7.58 6.35 0.87
N GLU A 56 8.75 5.70 0.80
CA GLU A 56 10.08 6.34 0.83
C GLU A 56 10.27 7.31 -0.34
N ARG A 57 9.74 7.00 -1.53
CA ARG A 57 9.71 7.91 -2.69
C ARG A 57 8.74 9.09 -2.54
N GLY A 58 7.95 9.14 -1.47
CA GLY A 58 6.97 10.18 -1.22
C GLY A 58 5.68 10.03 -2.04
N TYR A 59 5.17 8.80 -2.15
CA TYR A 59 3.87 8.48 -2.78
C TYR A 59 3.78 8.82 -4.29
N ARG A 60 4.92 8.89 -4.98
CA ARG A 60 5.05 9.17 -6.43
C ARG A 60 4.23 8.18 -7.26
N ASP A 61 3.27 8.68 -8.03
CA ASP A 61 2.57 7.87 -9.02
C ASP A 61 3.54 7.40 -10.13
N GLY A 62 3.18 6.31 -10.81
CA GLY A 62 3.98 5.69 -11.87
C GLY A 62 5.17 4.84 -11.40
N CYS A 63 5.62 4.93 -10.14
CA CYS A 63 6.75 4.13 -9.64
C CYS A 63 6.39 2.72 -9.16
N GLY A 64 5.12 2.44 -8.81
CA GLY A 64 4.73 1.22 -8.08
C GLY A 64 5.12 -0.13 -8.72
N LEU A 65 5.24 -0.23 -10.05
CA LEU A 65 5.75 -1.43 -10.71
C LEU A 65 7.27 -1.60 -10.50
N GLN A 66 8.02 -0.51 -10.55
CA GLN A 66 9.46 -0.51 -10.29
C GLN A 66 9.73 -0.84 -8.82
N ASP A 67 8.96 -0.24 -7.90
CA ASP A 67 9.05 -0.51 -6.47
C ASP A 67 8.72 -1.98 -6.14
N TRP A 68 7.79 -2.60 -6.87
CA TRP A 68 7.50 -4.03 -6.75
C TRP A 68 8.64 -4.92 -7.27
N VAL A 69 9.25 -4.61 -8.42
CA VAL A 69 10.40 -5.37 -8.95
C VAL A 69 11.64 -5.21 -8.07
N ASP A 70 11.90 -4.01 -7.55
CA ASP A 70 13.01 -3.75 -6.65
C ASP A 70 12.83 -4.52 -5.32
N ALA A 71 11.60 -4.54 -4.79
CA ALA A 71 11.23 -5.37 -3.62
C ALA A 71 11.35 -6.88 -3.88
N GLU A 72 10.89 -7.38 -5.03
CA GLU A 72 11.02 -8.79 -5.40
C GLU A 72 12.50 -9.22 -5.41
N ARG A 73 13.36 -8.42 -6.05
CA ARG A 73 14.80 -8.68 -6.11
C ARG A 73 15.46 -8.64 -4.74
N GLU A 74 15.08 -7.71 -3.86
CA GLU A 74 15.65 -7.59 -2.52
C GLU A 74 15.26 -8.79 -1.64
N ILE A 75 13.98 -9.17 -1.63
CA ILE A 75 13.48 -10.30 -0.84
C ILE A 75 14.03 -11.63 -1.38
N LEU A 76 14.01 -11.87 -2.69
CA LEU A 76 14.54 -13.12 -3.27
C LEU A 76 16.03 -13.29 -2.98
N SER A 77 16.84 -12.22 -3.08
CA SER A 77 18.27 -12.27 -2.76
C SER A 77 18.56 -12.60 -1.30
N ARG A 78 17.60 -12.32 -0.40
CA ARG A 78 17.73 -12.52 1.05
C ARG A 78 17.22 -13.89 1.51
N GLU A 79 16.18 -14.40 0.85
CA GLU A 79 15.57 -15.70 1.14
C GLU A 79 16.27 -16.86 0.44
N PHE A 80 16.84 -16.60 -0.76
CA PHE A 80 17.56 -17.59 -1.57
C PHE A 80 18.96 -17.07 -1.91
N PRO A 81 19.86 -16.92 -0.91
CA PRO A 81 21.26 -16.60 -1.17
C PRO A 81 21.91 -17.73 -1.99
N VAL A 82 22.64 -17.34 -3.04
CA VAL A 82 23.43 -18.21 -3.94
C VAL A 82 24.81 -18.53 -3.39
#